data_AF-A0A4Q2KCB6-F1
#
_entry.id   AF-A0A4Q2KCB6-F1
#
_cell.length_a   1.000
_cell.length_b   1.000
_cell.length_c   1.000
_cell.angle_alpha   90.00
_cell.angle_beta   90.00
_cell.angle_gamma   90.00
#
_symmetry.space_group_name_H-M   'P 1'
#
loop_
_entity.id
_entity.type
_entity.pdbx_description
1 polymer ?
#
loop_
_entity_poly.entity_id
_entity_poly.type
_entity_poly.pdbx_seq_one_letter_code
_entity_poly.pdbx_strand_id
1 'polypeptide(L)'
;MKDYQKAMLYVYPRIGKIIRDIDGMVEAQAFCCFGTESCEKTAERIAGYMCAKSSFVILKGALENILSRLTKDERYMLEYKYFRRRSKLEGEFCGYALDCNERTYFRRQARLSEKLNASFLHEGMDEAWFTGNFSHVGFMMSAKENLRGRGSMTDKRSVKGLACTNARARARAE
;
A
#
# COMPACT_ATOMS: atom_id res chain seq x y z
N MET A 1 -10.03 -2.60 9.43
CA MET A 1 -8.61 -2.39 9.09
C MET A 1 -8.14 -1.10 9.73
N LYS A 2 -6.99 -1.16 10.41
CA LYS A 2 -6.42 0.00 11.13
C LYS A 2 -5.76 0.98 10.15
N ASP A 3 -5.58 2.23 10.54
CA ASP A 3 -5.16 3.29 9.61
C ASP A 3 -3.71 3.14 9.13
N TYR A 4 -2.82 2.65 10.00
CA TYR A 4 -1.43 2.37 9.62
C TYR A 4 -1.35 1.25 8.56
N GLN A 5 -2.21 0.22 8.64
CA GLN A 5 -2.31 -0.86 7.64
C GLN A 5 -2.76 -0.32 6.29
N LYS A 6 -3.77 0.57 6.29
CA LYS A 6 -4.20 1.25 5.08
C LYS A 6 -3.05 2.08 4.48
N ALA A 7 -2.29 2.81 5.29
CA ALA A 7 -1.15 3.60 4.83
C ALA A 7 -0.09 2.72 4.14
N MET A 8 0.25 1.58 4.73
CA MET A 8 1.16 0.59 4.13
C MET A 8 0.66 0.09 2.77
N LEU A 9 -0.63 -0.26 2.66
CA LEU A 9 -1.23 -0.69 1.40
C LEU A 9 -1.24 0.43 0.34
N TYR A 10 -1.48 1.69 0.71
CA TYR A 10 -1.43 2.82 -0.22
C TYR A 10 -0.05 3.10 -0.77
N VAL A 11 0.99 2.81 0.02
CA VAL A 11 2.38 3.06 -0.37
C VAL A 11 2.94 1.90 -1.19
N TYR A 12 2.43 0.67 -1.00
CA TYR A 12 2.87 -0.54 -1.71
C TYR A 12 3.22 -0.36 -3.20
N PRO A 13 2.37 0.25 -4.05
CA PRO A 13 2.67 0.39 -5.47
C PRO A 13 3.93 1.21 -5.78
N ARG A 14 4.32 2.08 -4.85
CA ARG A 14 5.43 3.02 -4.98
C ARG A 14 6.65 2.60 -4.18
N ILE A 15 6.58 1.57 -3.33
CA ILE A 15 7.71 1.15 -2.49
C ILE A 15 8.98 0.90 -3.32
N GLY A 16 8.85 0.21 -4.46
CA GLY A 16 10.00 -0.04 -5.32
C GLY A 16 10.64 1.22 -5.90
N LYS A 17 9.85 2.27 -6.16
CA LYS A 17 10.37 3.58 -6.57
C LYS A 17 11.01 4.29 -5.38
N ILE A 18 10.36 4.31 -4.22
CA ILE A 18 10.86 4.93 -2.99
C ILE A 18 12.24 4.37 -2.61
N ILE A 19 12.43 3.05 -2.67
CA ILE A 19 13.71 2.41 -2.38
C ILE A 19 14.81 2.94 -3.32
N ARG A 20 14.55 2.99 -4.63
CA ARG A 20 15.50 3.52 -5.63
C ARG A 20 15.78 5.00 -5.45
N ASP A 21 14.75 5.79 -5.14
CA ASP A 21 14.90 7.22 -4.90
C ASP A 21 15.80 7.45 -3.65
N ILE A 22 15.68 6.63 -2.61
CA ILE A 22 16.55 6.67 -1.43
C ILE A 22 17.99 6.28 -1.80
N ASP A 23 18.19 5.23 -2.61
CA ASP A 23 19.53 4.85 -3.08
C ASP A 23 20.22 6.01 -3.82
N GLY A 24 19.50 6.69 -4.73
CA GLY A 24 20.01 7.87 -5.41
C GLY A 24 20.32 9.04 -4.47
N MET A 25 19.53 9.25 -3.41
CA MET A 25 19.83 10.25 -2.38
C MET A 25 21.10 9.91 -1.61
N VAL A 26 21.31 8.64 -1.26
CA VAL A 26 22.52 8.17 -0.57
C VAL A 26 23.76 8.39 -1.44
N GLU A 27 23.69 8.00 -2.72
CA GLU A 27 24.79 8.20 -3.67
C GLU A 27 25.12 9.68 -3.86
N ALA A 28 24.11 10.53 -4.04
CA ALA A 28 24.31 11.97 -4.18
C ALA A 28 24.93 12.61 -2.93
N GLN A 29 24.48 12.21 -1.74
CA GLN A 29 25.06 12.71 -0.48
C GLN A 29 26.49 12.22 -0.27
N ALA A 30 26.79 10.98 -0.63
CA ALA A 30 28.15 10.45 -0.56
C ALA A 30 29.11 11.19 -1.51
N PHE A 31 28.66 11.53 -2.71
CA PHE A 31 29.47 12.29 -3.67
C PHE A 31 29.72 13.74 -3.21
N CYS A 32 28.75 14.35 -2.54
CA CYS A 32 28.82 15.73 -2.05
C CYS A 32 29.46 15.90 -0.66
N CYS A 33 30.06 14.85 -0.10
CA CYS A 33 30.62 14.86 1.27
C CYS A 33 31.80 15.83 1.47
N PHE A 34 32.37 16.38 0.40
CA PHE A 34 33.43 17.39 0.42
C PHE A 34 32.90 18.83 0.53
N GLY A 35 31.62 19.02 0.83
CA GLY A 35 30.97 20.32 0.94
C GLY A 35 31.28 21.09 2.23
N THR A 36 30.47 22.12 2.52
CA THR A 36 30.59 23.00 3.70
C THR A 36 30.15 22.35 5.01
N GLU A 37 29.58 21.15 4.97
CA GLU A 37 29.07 20.43 6.13
C GLU A 37 30.12 19.45 6.67
N SER A 38 30.11 19.19 7.98
CA SER A 38 31.02 18.20 8.56
C SER A 38 30.70 16.80 8.04
N CYS A 39 31.75 16.02 7.78
CA CYS A 39 31.60 14.64 7.28
C CYS A 39 30.74 13.78 8.21
N GLU A 40 30.79 14.04 9.53
CA GLU A 40 29.95 13.37 10.54
C GLU A 40 28.45 13.58 10.27
N LYS A 41 28.02 14.83 10.02
CA LYS A 41 26.60 15.13 9.74
C LYS A 41 26.13 14.51 8.42
N THR A 42 27.01 14.48 7.41
CA THR A 42 26.71 13.79 6.16
C THR A 42 26.57 12.28 6.39
N ALA A 43 27.43 11.67 7.20
CA ALA A 43 27.36 10.25 7.55
C ALA A 43 26.08 9.91 8.33
N GLU A 44 25.69 10.74 9.31
CA GLU A 44 24.44 10.58 10.06
C GLU A 44 23.20 10.62 9.14
N ARG A 45 23.19 11.54 8.17
CA ARG A 45 22.10 11.65 7.19
C ARG A 45 22.01 10.43 6.30
N ILE A 46 23.14 9.95 5.78
CA ILE A 46 23.21 8.73 4.98
C ILE A 46 22.70 7.54 5.79
N ALA A 47 23.13 7.40 7.06
CA ALA A 47 22.65 6.36 7.95
C ALA A 47 21.13 6.44 8.15
N GLY A 48 20.57 7.65 8.34
CA GLY A 48 19.13 7.87 8.43
C GLY A 48 18.37 7.40 7.18
N TYR A 49 18.88 7.72 5.99
CA TYR A 49 18.31 7.24 4.73
C TYR A 49 18.38 5.72 4.59
N MET A 50 19.50 5.10 4.97
CA MET A 50 19.66 3.65 4.93
C MET A 50 18.72 2.92 5.90
N CYS A 51 18.50 3.48 7.09
CA CYS A 51 17.51 2.98 8.05
C CYS A 51 16.09 3.03 7.44
N ALA A 52 15.69 4.17 6.89
CA ALA A 52 14.38 4.31 6.23
C ALA A 52 14.23 3.32 5.05
N LYS A 53 15.27 3.16 4.23
CA LYS A 53 15.27 2.19 3.12
C LYS A 53 15.04 0.77 3.64
N SER A 54 15.74 0.38 4.69
CA SER A 54 15.62 -0.95 5.29
C SER A 54 14.20 -1.23 5.74
N SER A 55 13.53 -0.26 6.38
CA SER A 55 12.10 -0.35 6.72
C SER A 55 11.22 -0.60 5.50
N PHE A 56 11.47 0.09 4.38
CA PHE A 56 10.72 -0.11 3.14
C PHE A 56 10.99 -1.46 2.46
N VAL A 57 12.23 -1.97 2.53
CA VAL A 57 12.58 -3.30 2.00
C VAL A 57 11.83 -4.39 2.78
N ILE A 58 11.85 -4.32 4.12
CA ILE A 58 11.12 -5.25 4.99
C ILE A 58 9.62 -5.18 4.70
N LEU A 59 9.07 -3.96 4.63
CA LEU A 59 7.67 -3.75 4.32
C LEU A 59 7.28 -4.35 2.95
N LYS A 60 8.12 -4.16 1.93
CA LYS A 60 7.88 -4.70 0.58
C LYS A 60 7.79 -6.22 0.62
N GLY A 61 8.77 -6.89 1.24
CA GLY A 61 8.84 -8.34 1.31
C GLY A 61 7.64 -8.94 2.04
N ALA A 62 7.27 -8.36 3.19
CA ALA A 62 6.09 -8.82 3.93
C ALA A 62 4.79 -8.61 3.17
N LEU A 63 4.62 -7.46 2.50
CA LEU A 63 3.44 -7.22 1.68
C LEU A 63 3.38 -8.19 0.50
N GLU A 64 4.49 -8.46 -0.18
CA GLU A 64 4.52 -9.47 -1.26
C GLU A 64 4.14 -10.86 -0.75
N ASN A 65 4.62 -11.25 0.43
CA ASN A 65 4.24 -12.50 1.09
C ASN A 65 2.75 -12.54 1.49
N ILE A 66 2.19 -11.44 2.02
CA ILE A 66 0.75 -11.35 2.33
C ILE A 66 -0.09 -11.47 1.05
N LEU A 67 0.30 -10.75 -0.02
CA LEU A 67 -0.45 -10.67 -1.27
C LEU A 67 -0.40 -11.97 -2.09
N SER A 68 0.67 -12.75 -1.98
CA SER A 68 0.79 -14.04 -2.66
C SER A 68 -0.24 -15.07 -2.15
N ARG A 69 -0.67 -14.95 -0.89
CA ARG A 69 -1.67 -15.80 -0.23
C ARG A 69 -3.13 -15.39 -0.51
N LEU A 70 -3.33 -14.28 -1.23
CA LEU A 70 -4.66 -13.80 -1.58
C LEU A 70 -5.19 -14.48 -2.84
N THR A 71 -6.50 -14.62 -2.90
CA THR A 71 -7.20 -15.05 -4.12
C THR A 71 -7.18 -13.94 -5.19
N LYS A 72 -7.54 -14.30 -6.43
CA LYS A 72 -7.63 -13.33 -7.54
C LYS A 72 -8.66 -12.23 -7.24
N ASP A 73 -9.83 -12.60 -6.72
CA ASP A 73 -10.87 -11.66 -6.29
C ASP A 73 -10.34 -10.67 -5.24
N GLU A 74 -9.67 -11.17 -4.21
CA GLU A 74 -9.12 -10.34 -3.13
C GLU A 74 -8.04 -9.38 -3.65
N ARG A 75 -7.14 -9.86 -4.54
CA ARG A 75 -6.14 -8.99 -5.19
C ARG A 75 -6.80 -7.90 -6.04
N TYR A 76 -7.84 -8.22 -6.80
CA TYR A 76 -8.60 -7.25 -7.57
C TYR A 76 -9.22 -6.17 -6.67
N MET A 77 -9.81 -6.58 -5.54
CA MET A 77 -10.40 -5.65 -4.57
C MET A 77 -9.35 -4.70 -3.97
N LEU A 78 -8.13 -5.18 -3.71
CA LEU A 78 -7.02 -4.32 -3.26
C LEU A 78 -6.50 -3.39 -4.35
N GLU A 79 -6.40 -3.88 -5.59
CA GLU A 79 -6.04 -3.05 -6.73
C GLU A 79 -7.05 -1.91 -6.93
N TYR A 80 -8.32 -2.23 -6.81
CA TYR A 80 -9.38 -1.26 -6.94
C TYR A 80 -9.36 -0.20 -5.82
N LYS A 81 -9.28 -0.64 -4.56
CA LYS A 81 -9.48 0.23 -3.39
C LYS A 81 -8.22 0.98 -2.96
N TYR A 82 -7.09 0.27 -2.84
CA TYR A 82 -5.88 0.79 -2.20
C TYR A 82 -4.76 1.09 -3.20
N PHE A 83 -4.38 0.13 -4.05
CA PHE A 83 -3.20 0.26 -4.91
C PHE A 83 -3.43 1.20 -6.09
N ARG A 84 -4.62 1.15 -6.69
CA ARG A 84 -5.07 2.05 -7.76
C ARG A 84 -4.14 2.09 -8.96
N ARG A 85 -3.48 0.97 -9.28
CA ARG A 85 -2.62 0.86 -10.46
C ARG A 85 -3.50 0.63 -11.69
N ARG A 86 -3.68 1.68 -12.50
CA ARG A 86 -4.43 1.57 -13.77
C ARG A 86 -3.86 0.49 -14.68
N SER A 87 -2.54 0.40 -14.81
CA SER A 87 -1.87 -0.63 -15.62
C SER A 87 -2.22 -2.06 -15.22
N LYS A 88 -2.44 -2.33 -13.92
CA LYS A 88 -2.87 -3.65 -13.44
C LYS A 88 -4.35 -3.89 -13.68
N LEU A 89 -5.19 -2.87 -13.49
CA LEU A 89 -6.62 -2.95 -13.75
C LEU A 89 -6.94 -3.13 -15.24
N GLU A 90 -6.22 -2.42 -16.12
CA GLU A 90 -6.38 -2.47 -17.58
C GLU A 90 -5.61 -3.62 -18.24
N GLY A 91 -4.62 -4.19 -17.55
CA GLY A 91 -3.85 -5.35 -18.00
C GLY A 91 -4.37 -6.66 -17.39
N GLU A 92 -3.84 -7.02 -16.22
CA GLU A 92 -4.09 -8.30 -15.54
C GLU A 92 -5.58 -8.53 -15.21
N PHE A 93 -6.32 -7.46 -14.93
CA PHE A 93 -7.75 -7.49 -14.63
C PHE A 93 -8.63 -6.92 -15.74
N CYS A 94 -8.11 -6.84 -16.97
CA CYS A 94 -8.89 -6.39 -18.11
C CYS A 94 -10.12 -7.29 -18.30
N GLY A 95 -11.31 -6.69 -18.39
CA GLY A 95 -12.57 -7.43 -18.50
C GLY A 95 -12.94 -8.26 -17.26
N TYR A 96 -12.14 -8.20 -16.19
CA TYR A 96 -12.43 -8.92 -14.96
C TYR A 96 -13.48 -8.16 -14.15
N ALA A 97 -14.59 -8.83 -13.88
CA ALA A 97 -15.67 -8.33 -13.06
C ALA A 97 -15.89 -9.29 -11.90
N LEU A 98 -16.18 -8.73 -10.71
CA LEU A 98 -16.54 -9.56 -9.57
C LEU A 98 -17.96 -10.09 -9.79
N ASP A 99 -18.12 -11.40 -9.63
CA ASP A 99 -19.44 -12.03 -9.61
C ASP A 99 -20.12 -11.82 -8.26
N CYS A 100 -20.53 -10.58 -8.02
CA CYS A 100 -21.23 -10.20 -6.81
C CYS A 100 -22.01 -8.89 -6.99
N ASN A 101 -23.11 -8.74 -6.25
CA ASN A 101 -23.76 -7.44 -6.11
C ASN A 101 -23.00 -6.53 -5.12
N GLU A 102 -23.35 -5.26 -5.10
CA GLU A 102 -22.73 -4.24 -4.24
C GLU A 102 -22.71 -4.61 -2.75
N ARG A 103 -23.84 -5.12 -2.22
CA ARG A 103 -23.92 -5.57 -0.82
C ARG A 103 -22.91 -6.68 -0.52
N THR A 104 -22.76 -7.63 -1.45
CA THR A 104 -21.82 -8.74 -1.31
C THR A 104 -20.38 -8.25 -1.44
N TYR A 105 -20.10 -7.29 -2.32
CA TYR A 105 -18.80 -6.64 -2.42
C TYR A 105 -18.38 -6.04 -1.07
N PHE A 106 -19.23 -5.23 -0.43
CA PHE A 106 -18.88 -4.62 0.87
C PHE A 106 -18.66 -5.66 1.98
N ARG A 107 -19.44 -6.76 1.99
CA ARG A 107 -19.20 -7.87 2.92
C ARG A 107 -17.88 -8.60 2.66
N ARG A 108 -17.56 -8.87 1.38
CA ARG A 108 -16.26 -9.46 1.00
C ARG A 108 -15.12 -8.51 1.38
N GLN A 109 -15.30 -7.20 1.24
CA GLN A 109 -14.31 -6.19 1.59
C GLN A 109 -14.05 -6.13 3.10
N ALA A 110 -15.10 -6.30 3.92
CA ALA A 110 -14.96 -6.38 5.38
C ALA A 110 -14.16 -7.62 5.78
N ARG A 111 -14.51 -8.81 5.23
CA ARG A 111 -13.77 -10.06 5.46
C ARG A 111 -12.31 -9.97 5.02
N LEU A 112 -12.06 -9.39 3.84
CA LEU A 112 -10.69 -9.14 3.37
C LEU A 112 -9.92 -8.21 4.32
N SER A 113 -10.59 -7.20 4.88
CA SER A 113 -9.99 -6.32 5.87
C SER A 113 -9.58 -7.05 7.15
N GLU A 114 -10.41 -7.98 7.63
CA GLU A 114 -10.10 -8.82 8.79
C GLU A 114 -8.95 -9.79 8.49
N LYS A 115 -9.00 -10.46 7.34
CA LYS A 115 -7.94 -11.36 6.87
C LYS A 115 -6.59 -10.65 6.76
N LEU A 116 -6.58 -9.44 6.20
CA LEU A 116 -5.37 -8.63 6.09
C LEU A 116 -4.87 -8.19 7.47
N ASN A 117 -5.77 -7.81 8.38
CA ASN A 117 -5.37 -7.48 9.74
C ASN A 117 -4.68 -8.68 10.43
N ALA A 118 -5.26 -9.88 10.32
CA ALA A 118 -4.63 -11.09 10.84
C ALA A 118 -3.28 -11.37 10.17
N SER A 119 -3.18 -11.17 8.86
CA SER A 119 -1.93 -11.37 8.10
C SER A 119 -0.84 -10.38 8.52
N PHE A 120 -1.17 -9.08 8.69
CA PHE A 120 -0.21 -8.10 9.20
C PHE A 120 0.29 -8.46 10.60
N LEU A 121 -0.61 -8.88 11.49
CA LEU A 121 -0.23 -9.29 12.85
C LEU A 121 0.64 -10.56 12.84
N HIS A 122 0.36 -11.52 11.96
CA HIS A 122 1.19 -12.71 11.77
C HIS A 122 2.61 -12.36 11.33
N GLU A 123 2.76 -11.36 10.46
CA GLU A 123 4.08 -10.86 10.04
C GLU A 123 4.73 -9.90 11.08
N GLY A 124 4.15 -9.74 12.26
CA GLY A 124 4.67 -8.86 13.32
C GLY A 124 4.48 -7.36 13.04
N MET A 125 3.66 -7.00 12.05
CA MET A 125 3.41 -5.62 11.63
C MET A 125 2.25 -5.00 12.38
N ASP A 126 2.42 -4.84 13.67
CA ASP A 126 1.48 -4.10 14.51
C ASP A 126 1.72 -2.58 14.46
N GLU A 127 1.00 -1.84 15.29
CA GLU A 127 1.12 -0.38 15.32
C GLU A 127 2.44 0.09 15.93
N ALA A 128 2.99 -0.67 16.88
CA ALA A 128 4.28 -0.37 17.50
C ALA A 128 5.40 -0.53 16.46
N TRP A 129 5.36 -1.62 15.68
CA TRP A 129 6.26 -1.84 14.56
C TRP A 129 6.18 -0.71 13.54
N PHE A 130 4.98 -0.31 13.13
CA PHE A 130 4.81 0.80 12.19
C PHE A 130 5.42 2.10 12.72
N THR A 131 5.13 2.44 13.98
CA THR A 131 5.60 3.68 14.59
C THR A 131 7.11 3.66 14.79
N GLY A 132 7.70 2.54 15.20
CA GLY A 132 9.15 2.39 15.32
C GLY A 132 9.87 2.53 13.98
N ASN A 133 9.32 1.95 12.91
CA ASN A 133 9.97 1.91 11.60
C ASN A 133 9.71 3.15 10.72
N PHE A 134 8.62 3.89 10.95
CA PHE A 134 8.18 4.97 10.05
C PHE A 134 7.89 6.31 10.73
N SER A 135 8.07 6.46 12.06
CA SER A 135 7.87 7.75 12.75
C SER A 135 8.72 8.88 12.18
N HIS A 136 9.95 8.58 11.76
CA HIS A 136 10.88 9.52 11.14
C HIS A 136 10.59 9.78 9.65
N VAL A 137 9.66 9.02 9.04
CA VAL A 137 9.30 9.15 7.63
C VAL A 137 8.03 9.99 7.51
N GLY A 138 8.20 11.31 7.35
CA GLY A 138 7.09 12.28 7.40
C GLY A 138 5.89 11.93 6.51
N PHE A 139 6.12 11.49 5.27
CA PHE A 139 5.01 11.16 4.37
C PHE A 139 4.19 9.93 4.81
N MET A 140 4.79 8.98 5.52
CA MET A 140 4.08 7.80 6.06
C MET A 140 3.16 8.22 7.21
N MET A 141 3.64 9.12 8.06
CA MET A 141 2.85 9.68 9.15
C MET A 141 1.71 10.57 8.62
N SER A 142 1.98 11.40 7.60
CA SER A 142 0.93 12.15 6.91
C SER A 142 -0.09 11.22 6.24
N ALA A 143 0.34 10.11 5.64
CA ALA A 143 -0.57 9.13 5.05
C ALA A 143 -1.48 8.49 6.12
N LYS A 144 -0.94 8.11 7.29
CA LYS A 144 -1.71 7.60 8.43
C LYS A 144 -2.73 8.63 8.91
N GLU A 145 -2.32 9.89 9.11
CA GLU A 145 -3.18 10.95 9.62
C GLU A 145 -4.33 11.30 8.67
N ASN A 146 -4.03 11.40 7.37
CA ASN A 146 -5.04 11.67 6.34
C ASN A 146 -6.11 10.57 6.28
N LEU A 147 -5.75 9.34 6.65
CA LEU A 147 -6.66 8.20 6.71
C LEU A 147 -7.47 8.13 8.01
N ARG A 148 -6.98 8.77 9.09
CA ARG A 148 -7.65 8.92 10.38
C ARG A 148 -8.75 9.98 10.33
N GLY A 149 -8.45 11.13 9.71
CA GLY A 149 -9.33 12.32 9.76
C GLY A 149 -10.44 12.37 8.71
N ARG A 150 -10.29 11.73 7.55
CA ARG A 150 -11.32 11.67 6.50
C ARG A 150 -11.14 10.39 5.68
N GLY A 151 -12.22 9.69 5.35
CA GLY A 151 -12.26 8.71 4.25
C GLY A 151 -11.95 9.30 2.85
N SER A 152 -11.37 10.49 2.77
CA SER A 152 -11.05 11.28 1.57
C SER A 152 -10.06 10.59 0.64
N MET A 153 -9.08 9.86 1.18
CA MET A 153 -8.16 9.08 0.34
C MET A 153 -8.90 7.91 -0.31
N THR A 154 -9.93 7.34 0.33
CA THR A 154 -10.63 6.12 -0.11
C THR A 154 -11.71 6.34 -1.18
N ASP A 155 -12.28 7.54 -1.32
CA ASP A 155 -13.61 7.68 -1.96
C ASP A 155 -13.75 8.73 -3.08
N LYS A 156 -12.65 9.22 -3.66
CA LYS A 156 -12.70 10.19 -4.78
C LYS A 156 -12.78 9.51 -6.16
N ARG A 157 -13.73 8.60 -6.39
CA ARG A 157 -14.14 8.27 -7.77
C ARG A 157 -15.45 8.99 -8.09
N SER A 158 -15.45 9.74 -9.18
CA SER A 158 -16.68 10.09 -9.89
C SER A 158 -17.32 8.79 -10.41
N VAL A 159 -18.65 8.84 -10.55
CA VAL A 159 -19.62 7.76 -10.77
C VAL A 159 -19.33 6.90 -12.03
N LYS A 160 -18.23 6.15 -12.06
CA LYS A 160 -18.06 4.95 -12.89
C LYS A 160 -17.87 3.79 -11.91
N GLY A 161 -18.99 3.15 -11.60
CA GLY A 161 -19.10 2.10 -10.60
C GLY A 161 -18.14 0.93 -10.84
N LEU A 162 -17.85 0.21 -9.76
CA LEU A 162 -17.14 -1.07 -9.79
C LEU A 162 -17.85 -2.00 -10.77
N ALA A 163 -17.12 -2.66 -11.68
CA ALA A 163 -17.71 -3.62 -12.59
C ALA A 163 -18.09 -4.90 -11.81
N CYS A 164 -19.35 -4.96 -11.41
CA CYS A 164 -19.97 -6.09 -10.74
C CYS A 164 -20.93 -6.76 -11.72
N THR A 165 -20.74 -8.04 -12.03
CA THR A 165 -21.74 -8.78 -12.82
C THR A 165 -22.94 -9.07 -11.93
N ASN A 166 -24.10 -8.51 -12.28
CA ASN A 166 -25.34 -8.85 -11.60
C ASN A 166 -25.72 -10.29 -11.97
N ALA A 167 -25.45 -11.25 -11.08
CA ALA A 167 -25.82 -12.66 -11.25
C ALA A 167 -27.33 -12.86 -11.57
N ARG A 168 -28.19 -11.94 -11.10
CA ARG A 168 -29.64 -11.95 -11.41
C ARG A 168 -29.99 -11.66 -12.88
N ALA A 169 -29.09 -11.07 -13.66
CA ALA A 169 -29.33 -10.77 -15.07
C ALA A 169 -29.05 -11.97 -16.00
N ARG A 170 -28.15 -12.88 -15.60
CA ARG A 170 -27.85 -14.10 -16.39
C ARG A 170 -28.97 -15.13 -16.35
N ALA A 171 -29.62 -15.31 -15.21
CA ALA A 171 -30.72 -16.29 -15.05
C ALA A 171 -32.05 -15.90 -15.73
N ARG A 172 -32.10 -14.80 -16.50
CA ARG A 172 -33.28 -14.38 -17.29
C ARG A 172 -33.02 -14.35 -18.80
N ALA A 173 -31.81 -14.73 -19.24
CA ALA A 173 -31.39 -14.73 -20.64
C ALA A 173 -31.11 -16.15 -21.18
N GLU A 174 -31.41 -17.17 -20.39
CA GLU A 174 -31.48 -18.59 -20.76
C GLU A 174 -32.93 -19.06 -20.59
#